data_AF-A0A7W9PJU5-F1
#
_entry.id   AF-A0A7W9PJU5-F1
#
_cell.length_a   1.000
_cell.length_b   1.000
_cell.length_c   1.000
_cell.angle_alpha   90.00
_cell.angle_beta   90.00
_cell.angle_gamma   90.00
#
_symmetry.space_group_name_H-M   'P 1'
#
loop_
_entity.id
_entity.type
_entity.pdbx_description
1 polymer ?
#
loop_
_entity_poly.entity_id
_entity_poly.type
_entity_poly.pdbx_seq_one_letter_code
_entity_poly.pdbx_strand_id
1 'polypeptide(L)' 'MTDSIDREALLAAGLDPDDPEEWVTQRRVSDFLRCYSLWLENWSR' A
#
# COMPACT_ATOMS: atom_id res chain seq x y z
N MET A 1 9.94 -4.90 -9.96
CA MET A 1 8.94 -4.92 -8.88
C MET A 1 8.79 -3.50 -8.40
N THR A 2 7.93 -2.74 -9.06
CA THR A 2 7.66 -1.36 -8.66
C THR A 2 6.23 -1.35 -8.13
N ASP A 3 6.04 -2.07 -7.02
CA ASP A 3 4.84 -1.99 -6.21
C ASP A 3 4.90 -0.70 -5.39
N SER A 4 4.91 0.42 -6.10
CA SER A 4 5.07 1.75 -5.55
C SER A 4 3.83 2.06 -4.73
N ILE A 5 3.95 2.09 -3.41
CA ILE A 5 2.99 2.79 -2.55
C ILE A 5 2.98 4.24 -3.05
N ASP A 6 1.83 4.69 -3.58
CA ASP A 6 1.70 5.99 -4.22
C ASP A 6 1.58 7.09 -3.15
N ARG A 7 2.51 8.05 -3.19
CA ARG A 7 2.54 9.19 -2.28
C ARG A 7 1.28 10.05 -2.40
N GLU A 8 0.75 10.24 -3.60
CA GLU A 8 -0.47 11.01 -3.82
C GLU A 8 -1.69 10.30 -3.24
N ALA A 9 -1.72 8.97 -3.28
CA ALA A 9 -2.78 8.18 -2.65
C ALA A 9 -2.75 8.30 -1.13
N LEU A 10 -1.56 8.35 -0.50
CA LEU A 10 -1.44 8.59 0.94
C LEU A 10 -1.98 9.97 1.32
N LEU A 11 -1.59 11.01 0.57
CA LEU A 11 -2.10 12.36 0.79
C LEU A 11 -3.62 12.44 0.61
N ALA A 12 -4.16 11.79 -0.42
CA ALA A 12 -5.60 11.73 -0.68
C ALA A 12 -6.37 10.99 0.43
N ALA A 13 -5.74 10.03 1.10
CA ALA A 13 -6.27 9.33 2.27
C ALA A 13 -6.10 10.10 3.58
N GLY A 14 -5.44 11.27 3.57
CA GLY A 14 -5.14 12.05 4.77
C GLY A 14 -4.00 11.48 5.63
N LEU A 15 -3.15 10.65 5.03
CA LEU A 15 -1.98 10.05 5.66
C LEU A 15 -0.73 10.90 5.36
N ASP A 16 0.23 10.90 6.29
CA ASP A 16 1.48 11.64 6.14
C ASP A 16 2.53 10.79 5.39
N PRO A 17 2.86 11.12 4.13
CA PRO A 17 3.89 10.38 3.39
C PRO A 17 5.33 10.72 3.82
N ASP A 18 5.54 11.71 4.69
CA ASP A 18 6.85 12.03 5.24
C ASP A 18 7.08 11.35 6.60
N ASP A 19 6.05 10.73 7.18
CA ASP A 19 6.17 9.87 8.35
C ASP A 19 6.78 8.50 7.96
N PRO A 20 7.98 8.15 8.47
CA PRO A 20 8.59 6.84 8.22
C PRO A 20 7.72 5.66 8.70
N GLU A 21 6.91 5.84 9.74
CA GLU A 21 6.03 4.79 10.25
C GLU A 21 4.89 4.46 9.28
N GLU A 22 4.40 5.44 8.53
CA GLU A 22 3.38 5.24 7.50
C GLU A 22 3.90 4.27 6.43
N TRP A 23 5.13 4.45 5.95
CA TRP A 23 5.73 3.54 4.96
C TRP A 23 5.95 2.12 5.47
N VAL A 24 6.19 1.94 6.77
CA VAL A 24 6.30 0.62 7.38
C VAL A 24 4.91 -0.04 7.42
N THR A 25 3.88 0.72 7.77
CA THR A 25 2.49 0.25 7.80
C THR A 25 2.02 -0.17 6.42
N GLN A 26 2.23 0.67 5.40
CA GLN A 26 1.85 0.38 4.02
C GLN A 26 2.54 -0.87 3.46
N ARG A 27 3.83 -1.07 3.79
CA ARG A 27 4.55 -2.30 3.43
C ARG A 27 3.94 -3.53 4.10
N ARG A 28 3.64 -3.47 5.39
CA ARG A 28 3.00 -4.59 6.12
C ARG A 28 1.64 -4.95 5.53
N VAL A 29 0.84 -3.95 5.15
CA VAL A 29 -0.47 -4.17 4.51
C VAL A 29 -0.29 -4.82 3.14
N SER A 30 0.65 -4.33 2.32
CA SER A 30 0.98 -4.94 1.02
C SER A 30 1.42 -6.39 1.16
N ASP A 31 2.32 -6.67 2.10
CA ASP A 31 2.79 -8.03 2.39
C ASP A 31 1.66 -8.94 2.86
N PHE A 32 0.81 -8.46 3.77
CA PHE A 32 -0.36 -9.19 4.23
C PHE A 32 -1.28 -9.55 3.05
N LEU A 33 -1.65 -8.58 2.23
CA LEU A 33 -2.57 -8.81 1.12
C LEU A 33 -1.99 -9.75 0.05
N ARG A 34 -0.67 -9.75 -0.16
CA ARG A 34 0.02 -10.73 -1.02
C ARG A 34 0.02 -12.13 -0.40
N CYS A 35 0.41 -12.25 0.86
CA CYS A 35 0.49 -13.53 1.55
C CYS A 35 -0.86 -14.25 1.56
N TYR A 36 -1.95 -13.49 1.70
CA TYR A 36 -3.31 -14.04 1.68
C TYR A 36 -3.94 -14.11 0.29
N SER A 37 -3.18 -13.84 -0.79
CA SER A 37 -3.66 -13.81 -2.19
C SER A 37 -4.88 -12.90 -2.44
N LEU A 38 -5.19 -12.01 -1.50
CA LEU A 38 -6.27 -11.02 -1.60
C LEU A 38 -5.97 -9.92 -2.62
N TRP A 39 -4.71 -9.79 -3.02
CA TRP A 39 -4.25 -8.77 -3.95
C TRP A 39 -4.56 -9.09 -5.43
N LEU A 40 -4.82 -10.35 -5.81
CA LEU A 40 -4.91 -10.74 -7.23
C LEU A 40 -6.32 -10.73 -7.83
N GLU A 41 -7.40 -10.72 -7.05
CA GLU A 41 -8.76 -10.89 -7.60
C GLU A 41 -9.54 -9.59 -7.87
N ASN A 42 -9.11 -8.43 -7.37
CA ASN A 42 -9.93 -7.19 -7.42
C ASN A 42 -9.41 -6.04 -8.30
N TRP A 43 -8.29 -6.22 -9.01
CA TRP A 43 -7.69 -5.16 -9.86
C TRP A 43 -7.62 -5.51 -11.35
N SER A 44 -8.39 -6.51 -11.80
CA SER A 44 -8.48 -6.95 -13.19
C SER A 44 -9.89 -6.86 -13.79
N ARG A 45 -10.64 -5.81 -13.44
CA ARG A 45 -11.86 -5.46 -14.17
C ARG A 45 -12.12 -3.96 -14.24
#